data_AF-A0A0S7WMW7-F1
#
_entry.id   AF-A0A0S7WMW7-F1
#
_cell.length_a   1.000
_cell.length_b   1.000
_cell.length_c   1.000
_cell.angle_alpha   90.00
_cell.angle_beta   90.00
_cell.angle_gamma   90.00
#
_symmetry.space_group_name_H-M   'P 1'
#
loop_
_entity.id
_entity.type
_entity.pdbx_description
1 polymer ?
#
loop_
_entity_poly.entity_id
_entity_poly.type
_entity_poly.pdbx_seq_one_letter_code
_entity_poly.pdbx_strand_id
1 'polypeptide(L)'
;MSHETRRTRHHSARFPGSWRGGARAFRCLGLTAFVCALVSTAWASPPDYATFGREQRLDHVPQAMDVLRIWIVNVEQGDGIIIQLPRRYDYDPDPDDGQSERTERVDILIDGGSTPRREDWRMQDFLERLYAGGRPAVEYTVITHHDMDHVVGLIRLLEGSEATFDTVYHNGLASYKPGHRGFPQKRRPDRPAVYTYKRPRLRCGMAFLYPEGHEHAGRIDGQYLIEDLASLRAALGAQELHGLYEELAEAIIWNADDYGLSAFQRAYAGAAFVTKREQELGRDLSGVEFDVLWPLEVLSPYGRSDWGQTINGNSVTFRLRYGEFEMLFTGDHNEKSEEALLEHLRAEGRLDLLDCDVLKVPHHGSSHACERFLKGLGSGPVISVASMGDEGFKSKAMNPRAWQHPSTDVIRWLGGSHRVYHTFIHERRFTWPDITTETARGRMIEQTHILIETDGRWFRLVELPLDHAEPNQPPSVQQTRRGNGTRWIRARGEN
;
A
#
# COMPACT_ATOMS: atom_id res chain seq x y z
N MET A 1 50.75 21.16 15.94
CA MET A 1 51.66 22.33 15.88
C MET A 1 51.10 23.31 14.86
N SER A 2 50.88 24.52 15.34
CA SER A 2 50.08 25.62 14.80
C SER A 2 50.87 26.53 13.84
N HIS A 3 50.19 27.13 12.86
CA HIS A 3 50.43 28.49 12.35
C HIS A 3 49.12 28.97 11.67
N GLU A 4 48.36 29.85 12.32
CA GLU A 4 48.31 31.33 12.15
C GLU A 4 47.42 31.78 10.96
N THR A 5 46.19 32.26 11.15
CA THR A 5 45.68 33.60 11.60
C THR A 5 45.97 34.80 10.68
N ARG A 6 44.89 35.40 10.11
CA ARG A 6 44.63 36.87 9.95
C ARG A 6 43.26 37.06 9.25
N ARG A 7 42.17 37.48 9.92
CA ARG A 7 41.72 38.83 10.35
C ARG A 7 41.54 39.91 9.25
N THR A 8 40.26 40.11 8.93
CA THR A 8 39.47 41.33 8.64
C THR A 8 40.10 42.73 8.86
N ARG A 9 39.78 43.71 7.98
CA ARG A 9 38.95 44.92 8.26
C ARG A 9 38.81 45.91 7.08
N HIS A 10 37.72 46.68 7.14
CA HIS A 10 37.21 47.79 6.32
C HIS A 10 38.17 48.92 5.90
N HIS A 11 37.82 49.64 4.82
CA HIS A 11 37.58 51.10 4.87
C HIS A 11 36.82 51.64 3.63
N SER A 12 36.17 52.78 3.86
CA SER A 12 35.19 53.55 3.07
C SER A 12 35.79 54.70 2.24
N ALA A 13 35.07 55.17 1.21
CA ALA A 13 34.68 56.59 0.93
C ALA A 13 34.84 57.11 -0.54
N ARG A 14 33.69 57.40 -1.17
CA ARG A 14 33.18 58.64 -1.83
C ARG A 14 34.01 59.53 -2.81
N PHE A 15 33.41 59.70 -4.02
CA PHE A 15 33.09 60.91 -4.85
C PHE A 15 34.21 61.79 -5.49
N PRO A 16 33.99 62.56 -6.60
CA PRO A 16 32.82 63.43 -6.90
C PRO A 16 32.38 63.70 -8.39
N GLY A 17 31.27 64.48 -8.54
CA GLY A 17 30.89 65.27 -9.74
C GLY A 17 29.36 65.40 -9.97
N SER A 18 28.61 66.24 -9.23
CA SER A 18 28.00 67.56 -9.61
C SER A 18 27.17 67.58 -10.92
N TRP A 19 25.89 68.00 -10.95
CA TRP A 19 25.32 69.37 -10.98
C TRP A 19 23.78 69.31 -10.72
N ARG A 20 23.21 69.95 -9.67
CA ARG A 20 22.59 71.30 -9.54
C ARG A 20 21.21 71.57 -10.22
N GLY A 21 20.24 71.93 -9.36
CA GLY A 21 19.03 72.75 -9.64
C GLY A 21 17.71 71.97 -9.42
N GLY A 22 16.69 72.39 -8.67
CA GLY A 22 16.41 73.59 -7.88
C GLY A 22 14.88 73.68 -7.63
N ALA A 23 14.50 73.81 -6.34
CA ALA A 23 13.30 74.46 -5.77
C ALA A 23 11.83 74.02 -6.07
N ARG A 24 11.11 73.62 -4.97
CA ARG A 24 9.81 74.11 -4.39
C ARG A 24 8.61 74.43 -5.34
N ALA A 25 7.33 74.20 -5.05
CA ALA A 25 6.54 73.63 -3.94
C ALA A 25 5.02 73.60 -4.33
N PHE A 26 4.19 72.90 -3.52
CA PHE A 26 2.73 73.01 -3.28
C PHE A 26 1.65 72.45 -4.27
N ARG A 27 0.98 71.39 -3.75
CA ARG A 27 -0.47 71.02 -3.70
C ARG A 27 -1.38 71.28 -4.92
N CYS A 28 -2.06 70.22 -5.40
CA CYS A 28 -3.52 70.05 -5.23
C CYS A 28 -4.01 68.65 -5.61
N LEU A 29 -5.21 68.33 -5.14
CA LEU A 29 -5.89 67.03 -5.10
C LEU A 29 -6.15 66.39 -6.47
N GLY A 30 -6.08 65.06 -6.51
CA GLY A 30 -6.75 64.22 -7.51
C GLY A 30 -7.18 62.92 -6.84
N LEU A 31 -8.49 62.79 -6.59
CA LEU A 31 -9.13 61.51 -6.26
C LEU A 31 -8.89 60.54 -7.42
N THR A 32 -8.35 59.37 -7.15
CA THR A 32 -8.52 58.21 -8.02
C THR A 32 -9.14 57.09 -7.20
N ALA A 33 -10.37 56.75 -7.58
CA ALA A 33 -11.21 55.77 -6.93
C ALA A 33 -10.52 54.39 -6.85
N PHE A 34 -10.55 53.82 -5.66
CA PHE A 34 -10.30 52.40 -5.43
C PHE A 34 -11.45 51.62 -6.10
N VAL A 35 -11.22 51.12 -7.32
CA VAL A 35 -12.04 50.04 -7.85
C VAL A 35 -11.52 48.77 -7.21
N CYS A 36 -12.12 48.39 -6.08
CA CYS A 36 -12.07 47.01 -5.61
C CYS A 36 -12.69 46.15 -6.71
N ALA A 37 -11.85 45.60 -7.58
CA ALA A 37 -12.23 44.44 -8.37
C ALA A 37 -12.49 43.32 -7.37
N LEU A 38 -13.77 43.13 -7.03
CA LEU A 38 -14.29 41.86 -6.56
C LEU A 38 -13.93 40.84 -7.63
N VAL A 39 -12.76 40.21 -7.47
CA VAL A 39 -12.50 38.93 -8.10
C VAL A 39 -13.56 38.03 -7.51
N SER A 40 -14.61 37.77 -8.29
CA SER A 40 -15.49 36.65 -8.04
C SER A 40 -14.58 35.45 -7.89
N THR A 41 -14.39 35.01 -6.66
CA THR A 41 -13.85 33.69 -6.38
C THR A 41 -14.83 32.76 -7.06
N ALA A 42 -14.51 32.33 -8.28
CA ALA A 42 -15.13 31.17 -8.87
C ALA A 42 -14.61 30.02 -8.01
N TRP A 43 -15.31 29.77 -6.90
CA TRP A 43 -15.08 28.62 -6.07
C TRP A 43 -15.30 27.42 -6.99
N ALA A 44 -14.23 26.82 -7.50
CA ALA A 44 -14.27 25.65 -8.37
C ALA A 44 -15.00 24.53 -7.62
N SER A 45 -16.25 24.21 -7.99
CA SER A 45 -17.04 23.13 -7.38
C SER A 45 -16.17 21.88 -7.20
N PRO A 46 -16.40 21.03 -6.17
CA PRO A 46 -15.72 19.73 -6.10
C PRO A 46 -15.77 19.09 -7.48
N PRO A 47 -14.70 18.42 -7.96
CA PRO A 47 -14.71 17.83 -9.30
C PRO A 47 -16.02 17.07 -9.46
N ASP A 48 -16.86 17.52 -10.40
CA ASP A 48 -18.10 16.83 -10.68
C ASP A 48 -17.69 15.58 -11.44
N TYR A 49 -17.38 14.53 -10.70
CA TYR A 49 -17.03 13.22 -11.20
C TYR A 49 -18.27 12.53 -11.78
N ALA A 50 -19.02 13.22 -12.64
CA ALA A 50 -20.15 12.70 -13.38
C ALA A 50 -19.79 11.41 -14.14
N THR A 51 -18.50 11.22 -14.46
CA THR A 51 -17.95 9.99 -15.04
C THR A 51 -18.03 8.78 -14.13
N PHE A 52 -18.19 8.92 -12.81
CA PHE A 52 -18.33 7.78 -11.90
C PHE A 52 -19.62 6.99 -12.16
N GLY A 53 -20.66 7.64 -12.69
CA GLY A 53 -21.93 6.97 -12.96
C GLY A 53 -22.61 6.42 -11.70
N ARG A 54 -22.30 6.99 -10.53
CA ARG A 54 -22.86 6.62 -9.22
C ARG A 54 -23.53 7.83 -8.56
N GLU A 55 -24.54 7.57 -7.75
CA GLU A 55 -25.15 8.61 -6.90
C GLU A 55 -24.10 9.15 -5.92
N GLN A 56 -24.09 10.47 -5.71
CA GLN A 56 -23.10 11.15 -4.86
C GLN A 56 -23.78 12.13 -3.90
N ARG A 57 -23.33 12.17 -2.65
CA ARG A 57 -23.92 13.02 -1.59
C ARG A 57 -22.86 13.77 -0.79
N LEU A 58 -23.18 15.01 -0.43
CA LEU A 58 -22.37 15.82 0.50
C LEU A 58 -22.83 15.66 1.95
N ASP A 59 -24.10 15.33 2.13
CA ASP A 59 -24.85 15.36 3.38
C ASP A 59 -25.06 13.97 4.00
N HIS A 60 -24.54 12.90 3.37
CA HIS A 60 -24.53 11.57 3.97
C HIS A 60 -23.65 11.55 5.22
N VAL A 61 -24.18 11.01 6.31
CA VAL A 61 -23.48 10.84 7.58
C VAL A 61 -23.70 9.39 8.03
N PRO A 62 -22.68 8.52 7.98
CA PRO A 62 -22.81 7.14 8.44
C PRO A 62 -22.92 7.07 9.96
N GLN A 63 -23.46 5.97 10.49
CA GLN A 63 -23.38 5.70 11.92
C GLN A 63 -21.95 5.30 12.27
N ALA A 64 -21.37 5.93 13.31
CA ALA A 64 -19.97 5.71 13.67
C ALA A 64 -19.61 4.24 13.95
N MET A 65 -20.57 3.45 14.46
CA MET A 65 -20.37 2.02 14.75
C MET A 65 -20.31 1.14 13.49
N ASP A 66 -20.82 1.63 12.36
CA ASP A 66 -20.91 0.89 11.11
C ASP A 66 -19.78 1.24 10.12
N VAL A 67 -18.90 2.19 10.46
CA VAL A 67 -17.86 2.66 9.55
C VAL A 67 -16.67 1.71 9.55
N LEU A 68 -16.42 1.08 8.40
CA LEU A 68 -15.17 0.43 8.07
C LEU A 68 -14.19 1.48 7.54
N ARG A 69 -12.93 1.42 7.98
CA ARG A 69 -11.86 2.31 7.53
C ARG A 69 -10.74 1.55 6.86
N ILE A 70 -10.23 2.06 5.74
CA ILE A 70 -9.08 1.49 5.02
C ILE A 70 -8.07 2.62 4.81
N TRP A 71 -6.95 2.53 5.51
CA TRP A 71 -5.83 3.44 5.37
C TRP A 71 -4.82 2.89 4.38
N ILE A 72 -4.47 3.67 3.37
CA ILE A 72 -3.27 3.46 2.57
C ILE A 72 -2.24 4.46 3.09
N VAL A 73 -1.28 3.95 3.86
CA VAL A 73 -0.29 4.73 4.57
C VAL A 73 0.83 5.09 3.61
N ASN A 74 1.26 6.36 3.60
CA ASN A 74 2.47 6.71 2.87
C ASN A 74 3.68 6.12 3.59
N VAL A 75 4.26 5.07 3.01
CA VAL A 75 5.46 4.39 3.49
C VAL A 75 6.66 4.61 2.57
N GLU A 76 6.59 5.61 1.69
CA GLU A 76 7.50 5.86 0.56
C GLU A 76 7.62 4.71 -0.46
N GLN A 77 8.09 3.52 -0.10
CA GLN A 77 8.23 2.40 -1.04
C GLN A 77 7.44 1.19 -0.53
N GLY A 78 6.84 0.46 -1.47
CA GLY A 78 5.95 -0.65 -1.21
C GLY A 78 4.57 -0.23 -0.69
N ASP A 79 3.87 -1.21 -0.14
CA ASP A 79 2.52 -1.06 0.38
C ASP A 79 2.52 -1.06 1.92
N GLY A 80 1.63 -0.27 2.49
CA GLY A 80 1.33 -0.30 3.91
C GLY A 80 -0.12 0.09 4.09
N ILE A 81 -0.96 -0.86 4.51
CA ILE A 81 -2.41 -0.67 4.57
C ILE A 81 -2.94 -1.14 5.93
N ILE A 82 -3.86 -0.38 6.52
CA ILE A 82 -4.63 -0.79 7.70
C ILE A 82 -6.10 -0.84 7.34
N ILE A 83 -6.75 -1.99 7.54
CA ILE A 83 -8.19 -2.13 7.51
C ILE A 83 -8.66 -2.17 8.96
N GLN A 84 -9.55 -1.27 9.34
CA GLN A 84 -10.20 -1.30 10.63
C GLN A 84 -11.66 -1.66 10.45
N LEU A 85 -12.07 -2.82 10.97
CA LEU A 85 -13.47 -3.22 10.87
C LEU A 85 -14.37 -2.26 11.68
N PRO A 86 -15.67 -2.19 11.34
CA PRO A 86 -16.64 -1.41 12.08
C PRO A 86 -16.67 -1.75 13.57
N ARG A 87 -16.83 -0.74 14.44
CA ARG A 87 -16.87 -0.93 15.90
C ARG A 87 -17.97 -1.86 16.40
N ARG A 88 -19.02 -2.06 15.61
CA ARG A 88 -20.06 -3.04 15.95
C ARG A 88 -19.53 -4.49 16.03
N TYR A 89 -18.36 -4.75 15.47
CA TYR A 89 -17.66 -6.03 15.55
C TYR A 89 -16.56 -6.05 16.62
N ASP A 90 -16.45 -5.00 17.44
CA ASP A 90 -15.51 -5.00 18.55
C ASP A 90 -15.84 -6.18 19.48
N TYR A 91 -14.81 -6.85 20.00
CA TYR A 91 -14.92 -8.06 20.81
C TYR A 91 -14.26 -7.86 22.18
N ASP A 92 -14.65 -8.66 23.17
CA ASP A 92 -13.95 -8.74 24.45
C ASP A 92 -12.73 -9.67 24.30
N PRO A 93 -11.49 -9.17 24.44
CA PRO A 93 -10.29 -9.98 24.29
C PRO A 93 -10.08 -11.00 25.42
N ASP A 94 -10.71 -10.81 26.58
CA ASP A 94 -10.63 -11.73 27.71
C ASP A 94 -12.00 -11.81 28.41
N PRO A 95 -12.98 -12.50 27.82
CA PRO A 95 -14.34 -12.57 28.36
C PRO A 95 -14.42 -13.23 29.74
N ASP A 96 -13.36 -13.93 30.15
CA ASP A 96 -13.28 -14.65 31.43
C ASP A 96 -12.72 -13.78 32.57
N ASP A 97 -12.12 -12.61 32.29
CA ASP A 97 -11.56 -11.71 33.32
C ASP A 97 -12.62 -10.87 34.05
N GLY A 98 -13.86 -10.91 33.57
CA GLY A 98 -15.01 -10.18 34.12
C GLY A 98 -15.04 -8.68 33.78
N GLN A 99 -14.18 -8.20 32.86
CA GLN A 99 -14.09 -6.81 32.41
C GLN A 99 -14.79 -6.61 31.05
N SER A 100 -16.09 -6.90 30.99
CA SER A 100 -16.92 -6.80 29.77
C SER A 100 -16.96 -5.44 29.04
N GLU A 101 -16.38 -4.38 29.63
CA GLU A 101 -16.24 -3.07 28.98
C GLU A 101 -14.98 -2.95 28.13
N ARG A 102 -13.98 -3.84 28.33
CA ARG A 102 -12.79 -3.88 27.50
C ARG A 102 -13.18 -4.48 26.16
N THR A 103 -13.06 -3.67 25.12
CA THR A 103 -13.35 -4.09 23.75
C THR A 103 -12.18 -3.75 22.84
N GLU A 104 -11.85 -4.68 21.96
CA GLU A 104 -10.83 -4.56 20.93
C GLU A 104 -11.47 -4.66 19.55
N ARG A 105 -10.93 -3.90 18.61
CA ARG A 105 -11.41 -3.89 17.24
C ARG A 105 -10.63 -4.92 16.44
N VAL A 106 -11.28 -5.61 15.52
CA VAL A 106 -10.59 -6.42 14.50
C VAL A 106 -9.94 -5.51 13.45
N ASP A 107 -8.62 -5.38 13.54
CA ASP A 107 -7.77 -4.62 12.65
C ASP A 107 -6.84 -5.55 11.84
N ILE A 108 -6.67 -5.20 10.56
CA ILE A 108 -5.87 -5.96 9.61
C ILE A 108 -4.76 -5.06 9.05
N LEU A 109 -3.51 -5.43 9.26
CA LEU A 109 -2.34 -4.84 8.60
C LEU A 109 -2.04 -5.61 7.31
N ILE A 110 -1.84 -4.91 6.19
CA ILE A 110 -1.37 -5.51 4.94
C ILE A 110 -0.04 -4.86 4.60
N ASP A 111 1.00 -5.69 4.64
CA ASP A 111 2.40 -5.31 4.52
C ASP A 111 2.78 -4.19 5.51
N GLY A 112 4.06 -3.90 5.60
CA GLY A 112 4.56 -2.80 6.43
C GLY A 112 5.63 -2.08 5.65
N GLY A 113 5.33 -1.66 4.43
CA GLY A 113 6.33 -1.20 3.50
C GLY A 113 7.23 -0.11 4.07
N SER A 114 8.45 -0.01 3.53
CA SER A 114 9.42 0.97 4.00
C SER A 114 10.60 1.09 3.04
N THR A 115 11.32 2.19 3.13
CA THR A 115 12.60 2.31 2.43
C THR A 115 13.72 1.56 3.18
N PRO A 116 14.46 0.66 2.52
CA PRO A 116 15.56 -0.08 3.15
C PRO A 116 16.81 0.77 3.43
N ARG A 117 16.86 1.99 2.88
CA ARG A 117 18.02 2.89 2.97
C ARG A 117 17.90 3.93 4.07
N ARG A 118 16.76 3.98 4.76
CA ARG A 118 16.46 4.97 5.80
C ARG A 118 15.85 4.26 6.99
N GLU A 119 16.15 4.77 8.19
CA GLU A 119 15.35 4.52 9.40
C GLU A 119 13.99 5.19 9.20
N ASP A 120 13.15 4.53 8.41
CA ASP A 120 11.85 5.01 7.96
C ASP A 120 10.77 4.32 8.80
N TRP A 121 10.40 5.02 9.87
CA TRP A 121 9.46 4.59 10.91
C TRP A 121 8.03 5.01 10.61
N ARG A 122 7.72 5.43 9.38
CA ARG A 122 6.40 6.01 9.04
C ARG A 122 5.22 5.12 9.40
N MET A 123 5.33 3.80 9.19
CA MET A 123 4.26 2.89 9.59
C MET A 123 4.13 2.85 11.12
N GLN A 124 5.24 2.75 11.85
CA GLN A 124 5.24 2.82 13.31
C GLN A 124 4.65 4.14 13.83
N ASP A 125 5.16 5.28 13.35
CA ASP A 125 4.66 6.61 13.72
C ASP A 125 3.16 6.76 13.39
N PHE A 126 2.70 6.14 12.31
CA PHE A 126 1.29 6.15 11.94
C PHE A 126 0.45 5.30 12.92
N LEU A 127 0.89 4.09 13.26
CA LEU A 127 0.19 3.24 14.23
C LEU A 127 0.17 3.88 15.62
N GLU A 128 1.29 4.43 16.10
CA GLU A 128 1.34 5.11 17.41
C GLU A 128 0.34 6.27 17.50
N ARG A 129 0.11 7.00 16.40
CA ARG A 129 -0.92 8.05 16.32
C ARG A 129 -2.33 7.50 16.16
N LEU A 130 -2.50 6.42 15.39
CA LEU A 130 -3.80 5.79 15.17
C LEU A 130 -4.33 5.12 16.45
N TYR A 131 -3.45 4.57 17.29
CA TYR A 131 -3.81 3.90 18.55
C TYR A 131 -3.41 4.72 19.78
N ALA A 132 -3.27 6.05 19.63
CA ALA A 132 -2.82 6.94 20.71
C ALA A 132 -3.57 6.68 22.02
N GLY A 133 -2.85 6.27 23.06
CA GLY A 133 -3.39 5.93 24.37
C GLY A 133 -3.42 4.44 24.71
N GLY A 134 -3.00 3.55 23.81
CA GLY A 134 -2.86 2.12 24.06
C GLY A 134 -1.73 1.48 23.24
N ARG A 135 -1.52 0.19 23.47
CA ARG A 135 -0.65 -0.64 22.62
C ARG A 135 -1.43 -1.01 21.37
N PRO A 136 -0.92 -0.76 20.14
CA PRO A 136 -1.59 -1.21 18.93
C PRO A 136 -1.76 -2.73 18.96
N ALA A 137 -3.00 -3.21 18.90
CA ALA A 137 -3.30 -4.61 18.69
C ALA A 137 -3.75 -4.78 17.23
N VAL A 138 -3.11 -5.71 16.53
CA VAL A 138 -3.42 -6.06 15.15
C VAL A 138 -3.72 -7.56 15.09
N GLU A 139 -4.98 -7.90 14.88
CA GLU A 139 -5.47 -9.27 14.92
C GLU A 139 -4.96 -10.05 13.71
N TYR A 140 -4.92 -9.41 12.55
CA TYR A 140 -4.49 -10.03 11.31
C TYR A 140 -3.41 -9.22 10.61
N THR A 141 -2.32 -9.87 10.23
CA THR A 141 -1.31 -9.30 9.33
C THR A 141 -1.27 -10.11 8.05
N VAL A 142 -1.28 -9.45 6.89
CA VAL A 142 -1.14 -10.10 5.59
C VAL A 142 0.15 -9.63 4.96
N ILE A 143 1.11 -10.54 4.86
CA ILE A 143 2.32 -10.36 4.06
C ILE A 143 1.96 -10.79 2.65
N THR A 144 1.71 -9.83 1.75
CA THR A 144 1.33 -10.15 0.38
C THR A 144 2.45 -10.94 -0.29
N HIS A 145 3.68 -10.51 -0.08
CA HIS A 145 4.91 -11.17 -0.50
C HIS A 145 6.11 -10.62 0.27
N HIS A 146 7.25 -11.30 0.23
CA HIS A 146 8.41 -10.97 1.08
C HIS A 146 9.49 -10.12 0.39
N ASP A 147 9.12 -9.28 -0.57
CA ASP A 147 10.07 -8.30 -1.11
C ASP A 147 10.32 -7.17 -0.12
N MET A 148 11.48 -6.55 -0.29
CA MET A 148 12.09 -5.67 0.70
C MET A 148 11.26 -4.44 1.03
N ASP A 149 10.65 -3.85 0.02
CA ASP A 149 9.79 -2.69 0.18
C ASP A 149 8.42 -3.02 0.80
N HIS A 150 8.07 -4.29 1.00
CA HIS A 150 6.83 -4.70 1.68
C HIS A 150 7.06 -5.13 3.14
N VAL A 151 8.17 -5.82 3.45
CA VAL A 151 8.35 -6.42 4.79
C VAL A 151 9.30 -5.67 5.72
N VAL A 152 10.15 -4.76 5.22
CA VAL A 152 11.15 -4.09 6.07
C VAL A 152 10.53 -3.27 7.21
N GLY A 153 9.46 -2.51 6.96
CA GLY A 153 8.80 -1.79 8.04
C GLY A 153 7.98 -2.72 8.95
N LEU A 154 7.48 -3.86 8.46
CA LEU A 154 6.88 -4.89 9.31
C LEU A 154 7.90 -5.50 10.27
N ILE A 155 9.11 -5.85 9.80
CA ILE A 155 10.20 -6.32 10.65
C ILE A 155 10.49 -5.29 11.75
N ARG A 156 10.56 -4.01 11.39
CA ARG A 156 10.75 -2.92 12.35
C ARG A 156 9.65 -2.80 13.39
N LEU A 157 8.39 -3.00 12.99
CA LEU A 157 7.28 -3.03 13.93
C LEU A 157 7.41 -4.20 14.91
N LEU A 158 7.72 -5.38 14.38
CA LEU A 158 7.91 -6.60 15.19
C LEU A 158 9.09 -6.45 16.16
N GLU A 159 10.20 -5.85 15.76
CA GLU A 159 11.40 -5.75 16.60
C GLU A 159 11.40 -4.54 17.55
N GLY A 160 10.75 -3.44 17.16
CA GLY A 160 11.00 -2.12 17.75
C GLY A 160 9.77 -1.39 18.28
N SER A 161 8.57 -1.95 18.14
CA SER A 161 7.33 -1.31 18.62
C SER A 161 6.67 -2.11 19.74
N GLU A 162 5.74 -1.48 20.45
CA GLU A 162 4.85 -2.19 21.41
C GLU A 162 3.61 -2.80 20.74
N ALA A 163 3.54 -2.79 19.40
CA ALA A 163 2.41 -3.36 18.68
C ALA A 163 2.41 -4.89 18.77
N THR A 164 1.24 -5.48 18.96
CA THR A 164 1.06 -6.93 18.98
C THR A 164 0.41 -7.41 17.69
N PHE A 165 0.84 -8.58 17.20
CA PHE A 165 0.37 -9.18 15.96
C PHE A 165 -0.05 -10.63 16.25
N ASP A 166 -1.35 -10.92 16.16
CA ASP A 166 -1.87 -12.24 16.56
C ASP A 166 -1.73 -13.30 15.45
N THR A 167 -2.38 -13.07 14.30
CA THR A 167 -2.37 -14.00 13.17
C THR A 167 -1.68 -13.37 11.97
N VAL A 168 -0.69 -14.06 11.39
CA VAL A 168 0.03 -13.61 10.20
C VAL A 168 -0.23 -14.55 9.02
N TYR A 169 -0.82 -14.02 7.96
CA TYR A 169 -1.00 -14.66 6.67
C TYR A 169 0.16 -14.33 5.72
N HIS A 170 0.61 -15.31 4.94
CA HIS A 170 1.68 -15.14 3.95
C HIS A 170 1.51 -16.06 2.73
N ASN A 171 2.24 -15.81 1.66
CA ASN A 171 2.10 -16.58 0.40
C ASN A 171 2.85 -17.93 0.34
N GLY A 172 3.55 -18.33 1.41
CA GLY A 172 4.29 -19.58 1.49
C GLY A 172 5.73 -19.57 0.95
N LEU A 173 6.11 -18.58 0.13
CA LEU A 173 7.45 -18.53 -0.44
C LEU A 173 8.49 -18.09 0.60
N ALA A 174 9.67 -18.69 0.55
CA ALA A 174 10.81 -18.38 1.42
C ALA A 174 12.12 -18.30 0.63
N SER A 175 13.17 -17.80 1.29
CA SER A 175 14.53 -17.74 0.77
C SER A 175 15.45 -18.68 1.53
N TYR A 176 16.16 -19.57 0.84
CA TYR A 176 17.03 -20.59 1.42
C TYR A 176 18.51 -20.41 1.03
N LYS A 177 19.41 -20.75 1.97
CA LYS A 177 20.86 -20.74 1.78
C LYS A 177 21.31 -21.82 0.78
N PRO A 178 22.35 -21.55 -0.03
CA PRO A 178 23.00 -22.59 -0.83
C PRO A 178 23.52 -23.72 0.06
N GLY A 179 23.33 -24.98 -0.37
CA GLY A 179 23.70 -26.18 0.39
C GLY A 179 22.57 -26.77 1.23
N HIS A 180 21.50 -26.01 1.49
CA HIS A 180 20.30 -26.48 2.18
C HIS A 180 19.21 -26.85 1.18
N ARG A 181 18.29 -27.74 1.58
CA ARG A 181 17.16 -28.23 0.75
C ARG A 181 17.53 -28.68 -0.68
N GLY A 182 18.78 -29.13 -0.86
CA GLY A 182 19.31 -29.55 -2.16
C GLY A 182 19.71 -28.42 -3.11
N PHE A 183 19.66 -27.15 -2.70
CA PHE A 183 20.16 -26.04 -3.51
C PHE A 183 21.68 -26.14 -3.70
N PRO A 184 22.18 -26.11 -4.95
CA PRO A 184 23.58 -26.36 -5.20
C PRO A 184 24.43 -25.13 -4.86
N GLN A 185 25.69 -25.33 -4.47
CA GLN A 185 26.62 -24.20 -4.28
C GLN A 185 27.02 -23.51 -5.61
N LYS A 186 26.91 -24.24 -6.72
CA LYS A 186 27.20 -23.78 -8.08
C LYS A 186 25.99 -24.01 -8.97
N ARG A 187 25.81 -23.18 -9.99
CA ARG A 187 24.68 -23.27 -10.94
C ARG A 187 24.54 -24.68 -11.52
N ARG A 188 23.33 -25.24 -11.43
CA ARG A 188 22.93 -26.51 -12.05
C ARG A 188 21.84 -26.24 -13.09
N PRO A 189 22.15 -26.28 -14.40
CA PRO A 189 21.19 -26.01 -15.47
C PRO A 189 20.15 -27.13 -15.67
N ASP A 190 20.45 -28.33 -15.16
CA ASP A 190 19.74 -29.59 -15.38
C ASP A 190 18.48 -29.76 -14.51
N ARG A 191 18.30 -28.95 -13.47
CA ARG A 191 17.13 -29.01 -12.58
C ARG A 191 16.42 -27.65 -12.52
N PRO A 192 15.21 -27.52 -13.07
CA PRO A 192 14.44 -26.28 -13.00
C PRO A 192 14.16 -25.85 -11.56
N ALA A 193 14.38 -24.56 -11.28
CA ALA A 193 14.23 -23.97 -9.96
C ALA A 193 14.15 -22.45 -10.05
N VAL A 194 13.61 -21.84 -9.00
CA VAL A 194 13.62 -20.39 -8.77
C VAL A 194 14.78 -20.09 -7.82
N TYR A 195 15.78 -19.35 -8.30
CA TYR A 195 16.96 -18.97 -7.52
C TYR A 195 17.65 -17.72 -8.09
N THR A 196 18.59 -17.14 -7.34
CA THR A 196 19.40 -16.00 -7.80
C THR A 196 20.90 -16.24 -7.65
N TYR A 197 21.71 -15.58 -8.49
CA TYR A 197 23.18 -15.71 -8.52
C TYR A 197 23.89 -14.38 -8.32
N LYS A 198 25.01 -14.40 -7.60
CA LYS A 198 26.08 -13.41 -7.71
C LYS A 198 27.29 -14.10 -8.35
N ARG A 199 27.43 -13.94 -9.67
CA ARG A 199 28.38 -14.73 -10.48
C ARG A 199 29.76 -14.82 -9.80
N PRO A 200 30.35 -16.03 -9.66
CA PRO A 200 29.89 -17.33 -10.16
C PRO A 200 29.03 -18.16 -9.17
N ARG A 201 28.62 -17.62 -8.01
CA ARG A 201 27.99 -18.38 -6.92
C ARG A 201 26.49 -18.15 -6.83
N LEU A 202 25.77 -19.18 -6.39
CA LEU A 202 24.36 -19.04 -5.97
C LEU A 202 24.31 -18.07 -4.79
N ARG A 203 23.35 -17.14 -4.79
CA ARG A 203 23.08 -16.27 -3.64
C ARG A 203 22.11 -16.97 -2.69
N CYS A 204 20.94 -17.34 -3.19
CA CYS A 204 19.90 -18.10 -2.48
C CYS A 204 19.00 -18.84 -3.48
N GLY A 205 18.27 -19.84 -2.97
CA GLY A 205 17.21 -20.54 -3.68
C GLY A 205 15.85 -20.30 -3.04
N MET A 206 14.79 -20.44 -3.81
CA MET A 206 13.41 -20.33 -3.32
C MET A 206 12.73 -21.68 -3.38
N ALA A 207 12.64 -22.27 -4.57
CA ALA A 207 12.08 -23.62 -4.74
C ALA A 207 12.65 -24.32 -5.96
N PHE A 208 12.68 -25.65 -5.93
CA PHE A 208 12.74 -26.44 -7.17
C PHE A 208 11.33 -26.60 -7.75
N LEU A 209 11.27 -26.97 -9.03
CA LEU A 209 9.99 -27.28 -9.68
C LEU A 209 9.76 -28.78 -9.70
N TYR A 210 8.48 -29.18 -9.68
CA TYR A 210 8.11 -30.56 -9.93
C TYR A 210 8.62 -31.01 -11.31
N PRO A 211 9.19 -32.23 -11.41
CA PRO A 211 9.81 -32.73 -12.64
C PRO A 211 8.76 -33.07 -13.71
N GLU A 212 9.22 -33.25 -14.95
CA GLU A 212 8.39 -33.82 -16.01
C GLU A 212 7.81 -35.18 -15.57
N GLY A 213 6.54 -35.43 -15.91
CA GLY A 213 5.81 -36.64 -15.50
C GLY A 213 5.14 -36.56 -14.13
N HIS A 214 5.39 -35.50 -13.34
CA HIS A 214 4.59 -35.20 -12.15
C HIS A 214 3.26 -34.52 -12.53
N GLU A 215 2.20 -34.72 -11.75
CA GLU A 215 0.88 -34.09 -12.02
C GLU A 215 0.94 -32.54 -12.00
N HIS A 216 1.86 -32.00 -11.21
CA HIS A 216 2.15 -30.57 -11.10
C HIS A 216 3.44 -30.15 -11.84
N ALA A 217 3.88 -30.90 -12.85
CA ALA A 217 5.12 -30.61 -13.58
C ALA A 217 5.29 -29.13 -13.95
N GLY A 218 6.45 -28.55 -13.65
CA GLY A 218 6.75 -27.14 -13.90
C GLY A 218 6.16 -26.15 -12.89
N ARG A 219 5.41 -26.60 -11.89
CA ARG A 219 4.97 -25.79 -10.75
C ARG A 219 5.98 -25.85 -9.61
N ILE A 220 5.87 -24.91 -8.66
CA ILE A 220 6.70 -24.90 -7.46
C ILE A 220 6.43 -26.16 -6.63
N ASP A 221 7.49 -26.84 -6.25
CA ASP A 221 7.40 -28.02 -5.38
C ASP A 221 7.06 -27.61 -3.94
N GLY A 222 5.93 -28.12 -3.44
CA GLY A 222 5.37 -27.77 -2.13
C GLY A 222 6.30 -28.03 -0.95
N GLN A 223 7.28 -28.94 -1.08
CA GLN A 223 8.24 -29.20 -0.01
C GLN A 223 9.15 -27.99 0.33
N TYR A 224 9.16 -26.96 -0.52
CA TYR A 224 9.90 -25.72 -0.33
C TYR A 224 9.04 -24.57 0.20
N LEU A 225 7.76 -24.81 0.46
CA LEU A 225 6.89 -23.80 1.05
C LEU A 225 7.00 -23.84 2.58
N ILE A 226 6.86 -22.67 3.18
CA ILE A 226 6.52 -22.54 4.59
C ILE A 226 4.98 -22.55 4.66
N GLU A 227 4.41 -23.47 5.41
CA GLU A 227 2.95 -23.66 5.49
C GLU A 227 2.37 -23.00 6.75
N ASP A 228 3.14 -23.08 7.84
CA ASP A 228 2.72 -22.66 9.17
C ASP A 228 3.90 -22.25 10.07
N LEU A 229 3.59 -21.82 11.29
CA LEU A 229 4.58 -21.44 12.30
C LEU A 229 5.57 -22.57 12.64
N ALA A 230 5.13 -23.83 12.61
CA ALA A 230 5.98 -24.98 12.91
C ALA A 230 7.03 -25.20 11.82
N SER A 231 6.63 -25.11 10.55
CA SER A 231 7.53 -25.18 9.39
C SER A 231 8.51 -24.00 9.34
N LEU A 232 8.08 -22.80 9.76
CA LEU A 232 8.95 -21.62 9.90
C LEU A 232 10.02 -21.86 10.97
N ARG A 233 9.63 -22.30 12.18
CA ARG A 233 10.55 -22.63 13.28
C ARG A 233 11.54 -23.73 12.89
N ALA A 234 11.06 -24.76 12.17
CA ALA A 234 11.92 -25.84 11.70
C ALA A 234 12.98 -25.32 10.71
N ALA A 235 12.58 -24.49 9.73
CA ALA A 235 13.50 -23.94 8.74
C ALA A 235 14.53 -22.97 9.37
N LEU A 236 14.09 -22.11 10.31
CA LEU A 236 14.98 -21.21 11.03
C LEU A 236 15.95 -21.97 11.95
N GLY A 237 15.44 -22.93 12.73
CA GLY A 237 16.26 -23.75 13.64
C GLY A 237 17.29 -24.62 12.91
N ALA A 238 16.97 -25.10 11.71
CA ALA A 238 17.91 -25.80 10.83
C ALA A 238 18.86 -24.84 10.08
N GLN A 239 18.79 -23.54 10.35
CA GLN A 239 19.59 -22.47 9.75
C GLN A 239 19.52 -22.44 8.22
N GLU A 240 18.36 -22.82 7.66
CA GLU A 240 18.19 -22.96 6.21
C GLU A 240 17.86 -21.64 5.52
N LEU A 241 17.24 -20.71 6.24
CA LEU A 241 16.73 -19.44 5.71
C LEU A 241 17.87 -18.48 5.34
N HIS A 242 17.61 -17.53 4.44
CA HIS A 242 18.62 -16.59 3.94
C HIS A 242 18.12 -15.14 3.85
N GLY A 243 18.94 -14.22 4.36
CA GLY A 243 18.83 -12.78 4.09
C GLY A 243 17.57 -12.20 4.70
N LEU A 244 16.87 -11.33 3.96
CA LEU A 244 15.70 -10.63 4.50
C LEU A 244 14.60 -11.55 5.01
N TYR A 245 14.41 -12.72 4.40
CA TYR A 245 13.42 -13.68 4.87
C TYR A 245 13.84 -14.33 6.20
N GLU A 246 15.15 -14.50 6.43
CA GLU A 246 15.68 -14.97 7.73
C GLU A 246 15.42 -13.92 8.81
N GLU A 247 15.70 -12.65 8.54
CA GLU A 247 15.40 -11.52 9.44
C GLU A 247 13.90 -11.45 9.76
N LEU A 248 13.03 -11.57 8.75
CA LEU A 248 11.58 -11.64 8.94
C LEU A 248 11.15 -12.83 9.80
N ALA A 249 11.72 -14.01 9.56
CA ALA A 249 11.41 -15.21 10.33
C ALA A 249 11.85 -15.08 11.80
N GLU A 250 13.03 -14.50 12.05
CA GLU A 250 13.53 -14.20 13.39
C GLU A 250 12.59 -13.24 14.12
N ALA A 251 12.20 -12.14 13.48
CA ALA A 251 11.28 -11.15 14.06
C ALA A 251 9.91 -11.77 14.40
N ILE A 252 9.34 -12.59 13.50
CA ILE A 252 8.08 -13.30 13.73
C ILE A 252 8.19 -14.29 14.90
N ILE A 253 9.25 -15.11 14.93
CA ILE A 253 9.41 -16.17 15.94
C ILE A 253 9.66 -15.56 17.32
N TRP A 254 10.50 -14.52 17.38
CA TRP A 254 10.72 -13.76 18.61
C TRP A 254 9.40 -13.21 19.16
N ASN A 255 8.57 -12.62 18.29
CA ASN A 255 7.26 -12.10 18.68
C ASN A 255 6.25 -13.17 19.08
N ALA A 256 6.32 -14.36 18.47
CA ALA A 256 5.48 -15.47 18.88
C ALA A 256 5.79 -15.95 20.30
N ASP A 257 7.05 -15.86 20.72
CA ASP A 257 7.47 -16.28 22.05
C ASP A 257 7.21 -15.20 23.12
N ASP A 258 7.35 -13.91 22.76
CA ASP A 258 7.26 -12.79 23.72
C ASP A 258 5.90 -12.04 23.72
N TYR A 259 5.23 -11.95 22.56
CA TYR A 259 4.05 -11.09 22.35
C TYR A 259 2.79 -11.87 21.93
N GLY A 260 2.86 -13.21 21.89
CA GLY A 260 1.67 -14.05 21.78
C GLY A 260 1.09 -14.20 20.38
N LEU A 261 1.89 -14.07 19.31
CA LEU A 261 1.47 -14.45 17.95
C LEU A 261 0.98 -15.90 17.97
N SER A 262 -0.33 -16.10 17.76
CA SER A 262 -0.95 -17.41 17.86
C SER A 262 -0.85 -18.22 16.56
N ALA A 263 -0.75 -17.55 15.42
CA ALA A 263 -0.77 -18.20 14.12
C ALA A 263 0.13 -17.53 13.07
N PHE A 264 0.86 -18.35 12.32
CA PHE A 264 1.48 -17.99 11.04
C PHE A 264 0.95 -19.00 10.03
N GLN A 265 0.25 -18.55 8.98
CA GLN A 265 -0.53 -19.42 8.08
C GLN A 265 -0.38 -19.04 6.62
N ARG A 266 -0.22 -20.04 5.75
CA ARG A 266 -0.23 -19.81 4.31
C ARG A 266 -1.63 -19.45 3.81
N ALA A 267 -1.72 -18.33 3.08
CA ALA A 267 -2.91 -17.91 2.36
C ALA A 267 -2.83 -18.32 0.88
N TYR A 268 -3.92 -18.90 0.38
CA TYR A 268 -4.12 -19.25 -1.03
C TYR A 268 -5.62 -19.33 -1.32
N ALA A 269 -5.99 -19.37 -2.60
CA ALA A 269 -7.36 -19.44 -3.05
C ALA A 269 -8.09 -20.65 -2.44
N GLY A 270 -9.13 -20.39 -1.65
CA GLY A 270 -9.90 -21.41 -0.92
C GLY A 270 -9.39 -21.74 0.49
N ALA A 271 -8.26 -21.18 0.92
CA ALA A 271 -7.78 -21.32 2.30
C ALA A 271 -8.67 -20.56 3.30
N ALA A 272 -8.61 -20.97 4.56
CA ALA A 272 -9.19 -20.18 5.65
C ALA A 272 -8.47 -18.83 5.76
N PHE A 273 -9.24 -17.77 5.99
CA PHE A 273 -8.74 -16.41 6.11
C PHE A 273 -9.55 -15.69 7.21
N VAL A 274 -9.50 -14.36 7.26
CA VAL A 274 -10.07 -13.53 8.33
C VAL A 274 -11.50 -13.92 8.72
N THR A 275 -12.47 -13.90 7.79
CA THR A 275 -13.89 -14.19 8.13
C THR A 275 -14.08 -15.59 8.72
N LYS A 276 -13.41 -16.60 8.16
CA LYS A 276 -13.53 -17.98 8.65
C LYS A 276 -12.86 -18.12 10.02
N ARG A 277 -11.73 -17.45 10.25
CA ARG A 277 -11.03 -17.47 11.52
C ARG A 277 -11.85 -16.83 12.63
N GLU A 278 -12.45 -15.68 12.37
CA GLU A 278 -13.36 -15.02 13.31
C GLU A 278 -14.59 -15.89 13.63
N GLN A 279 -15.14 -16.59 12.64
CA GLN A 279 -16.21 -17.56 12.86
C GLN A 279 -15.78 -18.73 13.76
N GLU A 280 -14.56 -19.24 13.60
CA GLU A 280 -13.99 -20.29 14.48
C GLU A 280 -13.80 -19.81 15.92
N LEU A 281 -13.55 -18.50 16.12
CA LEU A 281 -13.50 -17.85 17.42
C LEU A 281 -14.89 -17.52 17.99
N GLY A 282 -15.98 -17.86 17.28
CA GLY A 282 -17.35 -17.58 17.70
C GLY A 282 -17.78 -16.12 17.54
N ARG A 283 -17.02 -15.32 16.79
CA ARG A 283 -17.30 -13.90 16.53
C ARG A 283 -18.09 -13.74 15.24
N ASP A 284 -19.10 -12.88 15.27
CA ASP A 284 -19.99 -12.65 14.14
C ASP A 284 -19.53 -11.46 13.30
N LEU A 285 -18.98 -11.74 12.11
CA LEU A 285 -18.64 -10.73 11.10
C LEU A 285 -19.70 -10.63 9.99
N SER A 286 -20.97 -10.91 10.29
CA SER A 286 -22.08 -10.87 9.32
C SER A 286 -22.05 -9.60 8.47
N GLY A 287 -21.96 -9.78 7.15
CA GLY A 287 -21.87 -8.70 6.17
C GLY A 287 -20.45 -8.26 5.79
N VAL A 288 -19.41 -8.84 6.39
CA VAL A 288 -17.99 -8.68 6.01
C VAL A 288 -17.46 -10.01 5.48
N GLU A 289 -16.90 -9.99 4.27
CA GLU A 289 -16.30 -11.15 3.63
C GLU A 289 -14.91 -10.82 3.10
N PHE A 290 -13.98 -11.76 3.31
CA PHE A 290 -12.66 -11.72 2.70
C PHE A 290 -12.44 -12.97 1.84
N ASP A 291 -12.41 -12.78 0.52
CA ASP A 291 -12.21 -13.86 -0.46
C ASP A 291 -10.76 -13.86 -0.96
N VAL A 292 -9.95 -14.83 -0.54
CA VAL A 292 -8.61 -15.02 -1.12
C VAL A 292 -8.74 -15.58 -2.53
N LEU A 293 -8.21 -14.87 -3.52
CA LEU A 293 -8.28 -15.20 -4.95
C LEU A 293 -6.94 -15.73 -5.48
N TRP A 294 -5.83 -15.38 -4.84
CA TRP A 294 -4.48 -15.76 -5.25
C TRP A 294 -3.51 -15.74 -4.05
N PRO A 295 -2.40 -16.51 -4.03
CA PRO A 295 -2.00 -17.55 -4.99
C PRO A 295 -2.90 -18.77 -5.01
N LEU A 296 -2.73 -19.65 -5.99
CA LEU A 296 -3.27 -21.00 -5.91
C LEU A 296 -2.53 -21.82 -4.85
N GLU A 297 -3.14 -22.91 -4.39
CA GLU A 297 -2.49 -23.83 -3.45
C GLU A 297 -1.12 -24.31 -3.98
N VAL A 298 -1.04 -24.65 -5.28
CA VAL A 298 0.20 -25.02 -5.97
C VAL A 298 0.74 -23.83 -6.78
N LEU A 299 1.86 -23.26 -6.32
CA LEU A 299 2.38 -21.97 -6.82
C LEU A 299 3.05 -22.05 -8.22
N SER A 300 3.19 -20.88 -8.87
CA SER A 300 3.80 -20.74 -10.20
C SER A 300 5.16 -20.03 -10.15
N PRO A 301 6.18 -20.49 -10.90
CA PRO A 301 7.52 -19.87 -10.92
C PRO A 301 7.62 -18.80 -12.01
N TYR A 302 6.78 -17.76 -11.99
CA TYR A 302 6.64 -16.76 -13.06
C TYR A 302 7.97 -16.23 -13.64
N GLY A 303 7.91 -15.71 -14.86
CA GLY A 303 9.09 -15.07 -15.46
C GLY A 303 10.17 -16.01 -15.98
N ARG A 304 9.83 -17.26 -16.33
CA ARG A 304 10.81 -18.35 -16.56
C ARG A 304 11.63 -18.64 -15.30
N SER A 305 10.94 -18.72 -14.16
CA SER A 305 11.54 -18.88 -12.85
C SER A 305 12.40 -17.70 -12.44
N ASP A 306 12.00 -16.50 -12.86
CA ASP A 306 12.62 -15.26 -12.42
C ASP A 306 12.20 -14.98 -10.97
N TRP A 307 13.18 -14.59 -10.15
CA TRP A 307 12.99 -14.40 -8.72
C TRP A 307 11.90 -13.37 -8.41
N GLY A 308 12.06 -12.14 -8.91
CA GLY A 308 11.14 -11.04 -8.59
C GLY A 308 9.75 -11.27 -9.19
N GLN A 309 9.67 -11.70 -10.45
CA GLN A 309 8.37 -12.05 -11.05
C GLN A 309 7.68 -13.20 -10.31
N THR A 310 8.42 -14.17 -9.76
CA THR A 310 7.85 -15.28 -9.00
C THR A 310 7.32 -14.82 -7.64
N ILE A 311 8.10 -14.03 -6.88
CA ILE A 311 7.65 -13.52 -5.58
C ILE A 311 6.38 -12.69 -5.77
N ASN A 312 6.45 -11.67 -6.62
CA ASN A 312 5.35 -10.74 -6.86
C ASN A 312 4.16 -11.43 -7.55
N GLY A 313 4.44 -12.39 -8.43
CA GLY A 313 3.39 -13.12 -9.13
C GLY A 313 2.58 -14.06 -8.24
N ASN A 314 3.08 -14.39 -7.04
CA ASN A 314 2.34 -15.13 -6.03
C ASN A 314 1.97 -14.23 -4.84
N SER A 315 1.77 -12.93 -5.05
CA SER A 315 1.23 -12.06 -3.99
C SER A 315 -0.13 -12.57 -3.50
N VAL A 316 -0.40 -12.47 -2.20
CA VAL A 316 -1.73 -12.71 -1.64
C VAL A 316 -2.68 -11.64 -2.19
N THR A 317 -3.66 -12.08 -2.97
CA THR A 317 -4.70 -11.22 -3.56
C THR A 317 -6.04 -11.63 -3.00
N PHE A 318 -6.83 -10.66 -2.54
CA PHE A 318 -8.14 -10.93 -1.98
C PHE A 318 -9.13 -9.79 -2.23
N ARG A 319 -10.41 -10.14 -2.22
CA ARG A 319 -11.52 -9.17 -2.23
C ARG A 319 -12.04 -9.00 -0.81
N LEU A 320 -12.24 -7.75 -0.39
CA LEU A 320 -13.04 -7.37 0.78
C LEU A 320 -14.42 -6.95 0.30
N ARG A 321 -15.47 -7.57 0.84
CA ARG A 321 -16.85 -7.11 0.69
C ARG A 321 -17.40 -6.69 2.04
N TYR A 322 -18.00 -5.51 2.11
CA TYR A 322 -18.73 -5.04 3.28
C TYR A 322 -20.08 -4.48 2.84
N GLY A 323 -21.16 -5.21 3.13
CA GLY A 323 -22.47 -4.91 2.55
C GLY A 323 -22.43 -4.94 1.01
N GLU A 324 -22.71 -3.80 0.39
CA GLU A 324 -22.63 -3.58 -1.06
C GLU A 324 -21.26 -3.04 -1.52
N PHE A 325 -20.39 -2.61 -0.61
CA PHE A 325 -19.07 -2.07 -0.94
C PHE A 325 -18.06 -3.19 -1.19
N GLU A 326 -17.30 -3.08 -2.27
CA GLU A 326 -16.25 -4.05 -2.62
C GLU A 326 -14.90 -3.37 -2.89
N MET A 327 -13.83 -3.91 -2.31
CA MET A 327 -12.46 -3.50 -2.60
C MET A 327 -11.57 -4.69 -2.96
N LEU A 328 -10.80 -4.57 -4.03
CA LEU A 328 -9.84 -5.60 -4.47
C LEU A 328 -8.41 -5.21 -4.10
N PHE A 329 -7.71 -6.10 -3.40
CA PHE A 329 -6.31 -5.98 -3.01
C PHE A 329 -5.46 -6.94 -3.84
N THR A 330 -4.56 -6.43 -4.67
CA THR A 330 -3.86 -7.23 -5.69
C THR A 330 -2.38 -7.53 -5.41
N GLY A 331 -1.83 -6.97 -4.33
CA GLY A 331 -0.38 -6.93 -4.13
C GLY A 331 0.37 -6.45 -5.37
N ASP A 332 1.49 -7.10 -5.69
CA ASP A 332 2.45 -6.64 -6.70
C ASP A 332 2.45 -7.47 -7.97
N HIS A 333 1.31 -8.09 -8.26
CA HIS A 333 1.07 -8.83 -9.49
C HIS A 333 1.73 -8.18 -10.72
N ASN A 334 2.36 -9.03 -11.52
CA ASN A 334 2.90 -8.68 -12.83
C ASN A 334 2.03 -9.26 -13.95
N GLU A 335 2.22 -8.77 -15.17
CA GLU A 335 1.44 -9.10 -16.38
C GLU A 335 1.11 -10.60 -16.50
N LYS A 336 2.09 -11.49 -16.27
CA LYS A 336 1.88 -12.95 -16.38
C LYS A 336 1.00 -13.51 -15.28
N SER A 337 1.15 -13.00 -14.06
CA SER A 337 0.34 -13.42 -12.92
C SER A 337 -1.06 -12.82 -12.95
N GLU A 338 -1.22 -11.62 -13.49
CA GLU A 338 -2.53 -11.00 -13.73
C GLU A 338 -3.30 -11.78 -14.82
N GLU A 339 -2.61 -12.19 -15.89
CA GLU A 339 -3.20 -13.04 -16.93
C GLU A 339 -3.59 -14.42 -16.38
N ALA A 340 -2.72 -15.04 -15.58
CA ALA A 340 -3.00 -16.33 -14.95
C ALA A 340 -4.19 -16.26 -13.96
N LEU A 341 -4.29 -15.19 -13.16
CA LEU A 341 -5.44 -14.96 -12.27
C LEU A 341 -6.73 -14.79 -13.09
N LEU A 342 -6.71 -13.98 -14.15
CA LEU A 342 -7.85 -13.77 -15.03
C LEU A 342 -8.31 -15.08 -15.69
N GLU A 343 -7.37 -15.88 -16.17
CA GLU A 343 -7.64 -17.18 -16.81
C GLU A 343 -8.19 -18.19 -15.81
N HIS A 344 -7.63 -18.25 -14.61
CA HIS A 344 -8.11 -19.10 -13.53
C HIS A 344 -9.55 -18.78 -13.16
N LEU A 345 -9.86 -17.51 -12.84
CA LEU A 345 -11.22 -17.11 -12.47
C LEU A 345 -12.21 -17.27 -13.63
N ARG A 346 -11.77 -17.07 -14.88
CA ARG A 346 -12.59 -17.38 -16.05
C ARG A 346 -12.91 -18.87 -16.15
N ALA A 347 -11.92 -19.74 -15.94
CA ALA A 347 -12.11 -21.18 -16.00
C ALA A 347 -13.05 -21.69 -14.89
N GLU A 348 -13.04 -21.05 -13.72
CA GLU A 348 -13.97 -21.36 -12.62
C GLU A 348 -15.36 -20.71 -12.77
N GLY A 349 -15.54 -19.81 -13.74
CA GLY A 349 -16.78 -19.05 -13.89
C GLY A 349 -17.00 -18.03 -12.76
N ARG A 350 -15.92 -17.54 -12.15
CA ARG A 350 -15.89 -16.64 -10.97
C ARG A 350 -15.29 -15.27 -11.28
N LEU A 351 -15.48 -14.76 -12.50
CA LEU A 351 -14.96 -13.45 -12.91
C LEU A 351 -15.59 -12.28 -12.16
N ASP A 352 -16.78 -12.49 -11.59
CA ASP A 352 -17.47 -11.56 -10.71
C ASP A 352 -16.66 -11.21 -9.46
N LEU A 353 -15.72 -12.05 -9.03
CA LEU A 353 -14.83 -11.74 -7.90
C LEU A 353 -13.80 -10.64 -8.21
N LEU A 354 -13.63 -10.26 -9.48
CA LEU A 354 -12.81 -9.11 -9.88
C LEU A 354 -13.59 -7.79 -9.89
N ASP A 355 -14.91 -7.84 -9.69
CA ASP A 355 -15.69 -6.62 -9.55
C ASP A 355 -15.38 -5.93 -8.22
N CYS A 356 -15.21 -4.61 -8.29
CA CYS A 356 -14.97 -3.78 -7.13
C CYS A 356 -15.45 -2.34 -7.34
N ASP A 357 -15.68 -1.63 -6.23
CA ASP A 357 -15.83 -0.18 -6.20
C ASP A 357 -14.46 0.49 -6.12
N VAL A 358 -13.55 -0.10 -5.33
CA VAL A 358 -12.17 0.38 -5.17
C VAL A 358 -11.15 -0.70 -5.55
N LEU A 359 -10.14 -0.33 -6.33
CA LEU A 359 -8.99 -1.16 -6.65
C LEU A 359 -7.74 -0.64 -5.95
N LYS A 360 -7.06 -1.44 -5.12
CA LYS A 360 -5.63 -1.22 -4.85
C LYS A 360 -4.87 -1.67 -6.08
N VAL A 361 -4.23 -0.72 -6.78
CA VAL A 361 -3.61 -0.96 -8.09
C VAL A 361 -2.44 -1.94 -7.94
N PRO A 362 -2.34 -2.96 -8.82
CA PRO A 362 -1.21 -3.89 -8.84
C PRO A 362 0.13 -3.18 -8.94
N HIS A 363 1.07 -3.53 -8.06
CA HIS A 363 2.47 -3.13 -8.14
C HIS A 363 2.64 -1.61 -8.32
N HIS A 364 1.87 -0.85 -7.55
CA HIS A 364 1.80 0.61 -7.57
C HIS A 364 1.40 1.22 -8.94
N GLY A 365 0.91 0.41 -9.87
CA GLY A 365 0.59 0.76 -11.26
C GLY A 365 1.76 0.63 -12.22
N SER A 366 2.62 -0.38 -12.04
CA SER A 366 3.74 -0.67 -12.93
C SER A 366 3.36 -0.75 -14.41
N SER A 367 4.31 -0.45 -15.32
CA SER A 367 4.13 -0.72 -16.75
C SER A 367 4.16 -2.22 -17.09
N HIS A 368 4.50 -3.07 -16.12
CA HIS A 368 4.39 -4.53 -16.21
C HIS A 368 3.00 -5.03 -15.79
N ALA A 369 1.94 -4.28 -16.11
CA ALA A 369 0.56 -4.66 -15.88
C ALA A 369 -0.09 -5.19 -17.16
N CYS A 370 -1.09 -6.04 -17.01
CA CYS A 370 -1.87 -6.65 -18.09
C CYS A 370 -3.11 -5.81 -18.39
N GLU A 371 -3.16 -5.22 -19.59
CA GLU A 371 -4.32 -4.46 -20.06
C GLU A 371 -5.62 -5.28 -20.00
N ARG A 372 -5.55 -6.57 -20.37
CA ARG A 372 -6.71 -7.47 -20.37
C ARG A 372 -7.26 -7.69 -18.96
N PHE A 373 -6.38 -7.72 -17.96
CA PHE A 373 -6.79 -7.85 -16.56
C PHE A 373 -7.47 -6.56 -16.08
N LEU A 374 -6.83 -5.40 -16.25
CA LEU A 374 -7.37 -4.13 -15.77
C LEU A 374 -8.66 -3.72 -16.49
N LYS A 375 -8.78 -3.99 -17.79
CA LYS A 375 -10.04 -3.82 -18.55
C LYS A 375 -11.05 -4.95 -18.30
N GLY A 376 -10.62 -6.04 -17.68
CA GLY A 376 -11.44 -7.21 -17.35
C GLY A 376 -12.07 -7.15 -15.96
N LEU A 377 -11.80 -6.12 -15.17
CA LEU A 377 -12.39 -5.86 -13.85
C LEU A 377 -13.88 -5.47 -13.99
N GLY A 378 -14.73 -6.39 -14.46
CA GLY A 378 -16.16 -6.23 -14.75
C GLY A 378 -16.60 -4.82 -15.16
N SER A 379 -17.33 -4.08 -14.31
CA SER A 379 -17.80 -2.71 -14.65
C SER A 379 -16.74 -1.59 -14.50
N GLY A 380 -15.52 -1.97 -14.15
CA GLY A 380 -14.41 -1.11 -13.76
C GLY A 380 -14.54 -0.56 -12.33
N PRO A 381 -13.42 -0.32 -11.62
CA PRO A 381 -13.45 0.37 -10.35
C PRO A 381 -13.93 1.81 -10.51
N VAL A 382 -14.64 2.33 -9.51
CA VAL A 382 -14.98 3.75 -9.42
C VAL A 382 -13.73 4.55 -9.06
N ILE A 383 -12.94 4.01 -8.13
CA ILE A 383 -11.70 4.60 -7.64
C ILE A 383 -10.58 3.55 -7.65
N SER A 384 -9.38 3.96 -8.00
CA SER A 384 -8.16 3.17 -7.88
C SER A 384 -7.17 3.90 -6.99
N VAL A 385 -6.48 3.17 -6.11
CA VAL A 385 -5.50 3.72 -5.17
C VAL A 385 -4.14 3.05 -5.34
N ALA A 386 -3.06 3.82 -5.28
CA ALA A 386 -1.69 3.32 -5.34
C ALA A 386 -0.87 3.85 -4.16
N SER A 387 -0.21 2.97 -3.40
CA SER A 387 0.85 3.39 -2.48
C SER A 387 2.12 3.59 -3.29
N MET A 388 2.83 4.71 -3.13
CA MET A 388 4.11 4.93 -3.76
C MET A 388 4.82 6.13 -3.14
N GLY A 389 6.05 6.38 -3.59
CA GLY A 389 6.86 7.51 -3.13
C GLY A 389 7.77 8.02 -4.22
N ASP A 390 8.79 8.76 -3.80
CA ASP A 390 9.62 9.58 -4.68
C ASP A 390 10.31 8.76 -5.79
N GLU A 391 10.86 7.59 -5.47
CA GLU A 391 11.50 6.71 -6.46
C GLU A 391 10.50 6.13 -7.47
N GLY A 392 9.24 5.99 -7.06
CA GLY A 392 8.13 5.62 -7.94
C GLY A 392 7.78 6.74 -8.93
N PHE A 393 7.78 8.01 -8.48
CA PHE A 393 7.27 9.13 -9.28
C PHE A 393 8.31 9.93 -10.06
N LYS A 394 9.61 9.82 -9.77
CA LYS A 394 10.62 10.60 -10.51
C LYS A 394 10.60 10.31 -12.02
N SER A 395 10.96 11.31 -12.82
CA SER A 395 11.18 11.08 -14.25
C SER A 395 12.50 10.32 -14.48
N LYS A 396 12.59 9.55 -15.58
CA LYS A 396 13.85 8.91 -15.99
C LYS A 396 14.99 9.92 -16.26
N ALA A 397 14.65 11.17 -16.58
CA ALA A 397 15.63 12.24 -16.74
C ALA A 397 16.27 12.66 -15.41
N MET A 398 15.50 12.69 -14.32
CA MET A 398 16.00 12.98 -12.97
C MET A 398 16.74 11.79 -12.36
N ASN A 399 16.17 10.60 -12.53
CA ASN A 399 16.72 9.37 -11.99
C ASN A 399 16.49 8.25 -13.01
N PRO A 400 17.54 7.80 -13.72
CA PRO A 400 17.44 6.71 -14.69
C PRO A 400 16.85 5.41 -14.12
N ARG A 401 16.91 5.24 -12.79
CA ARG A 401 16.36 4.08 -12.07
C ARG A 401 14.92 4.29 -11.57
N ALA A 402 14.32 5.47 -11.74
CA ALA A 402 12.95 5.74 -11.30
C ALA A 402 11.94 4.79 -11.96
N TRP A 403 10.95 4.33 -11.21
CA TRP A 403 10.01 3.31 -11.70
C TRP A 403 8.91 3.87 -12.61
N GLN A 404 8.58 5.16 -12.47
CA GLN A 404 7.52 5.86 -13.21
C GLN A 404 6.12 5.24 -13.01
N HIS A 405 5.82 4.90 -11.76
CA HIS A 405 4.51 4.40 -11.33
C HIS A 405 3.58 5.56 -10.91
N PRO A 406 2.25 5.40 -11.03
CA PRO A 406 1.61 4.52 -11.99
C PRO A 406 2.00 4.92 -13.41
N SER A 407 2.13 3.94 -14.30
CA SER A 407 2.41 4.20 -15.70
C SER A 407 1.22 4.90 -16.38
N THR A 408 1.52 5.66 -17.43
CA THR A 408 0.50 6.35 -18.22
C THR A 408 -0.54 5.39 -18.81
N ASP A 409 -0.13 4.18 -19.20
CA ASP A 409 -1.05 3.21 -19.79
C ASP A 409 -1.98 2.61 -18.74
N VAL A 410 -1.49 2.28 -17.54
CA VAL A 410 -2.33 1.83 -16.41
C VAL A 410 -3.39 2.88 -16.07
N ILE A 411 -3.00 4.15 -15.95
CA ILE A 411 -3.95 5.24 -15.69
C ILE A 411 -5.01 5.32 -16.79
N ARG A 412 -4.63 5.15 -18.06
CA ARG A 412 -5.56 5.14 -19.19
C ARG A 412 -6.52 3.95 -19.12
N TRP A 413 -6.03 2.76 -18.82
CA TRP A 413 -6.84 1.55 -18.71
C TRP A 413 -7.84 1.61 -17.56
N LEU A 414 -7.50 2.30 -16.46
CA LEU A 414 -8.38 2.54 -15.31
C LEU A 414 -9.41 3.68 -15.53
N GLY A 415 -9.50 4.22 -16.75
CA GLY A 415 -10.50 5.25 -17.09
C GLY A 415 -10.04 6.69 -16.86
N GLY A 416 -8.76 6.91 -16.56
CA GLY A 416 -8.13 8.23 -16.47
C GLY A 416 -7.82 8.67 -15.04
N SER A 417 -7.03 9.74 -14.93
CA SER A 417 -6.42 10.16 -13.67
C SER A 417 -7.38 10.65 -12.59
N HIS A 418 -8.57 11.12 -12.99
CA HIS A 418 -9.62 11.54 -12.06
C HIS A 418 -10.22 10.37 -11.25
N ARG A 419 -9.83 9.13 -11.57
CA ARG A 419 -10.17 7.90 -10.83
C ARG A 419 -8.99 7.30 -10.08
N VAL A 420 -7.78 7.87 -10.18
CA VAL A 420 -6.56 7.28 -9.61
C VAL A 420 -6.00 8.21 -8.52
N TYR A 421 -5.91 7.68 -7.31
CA TYR A 421 -5.35 8.34 -6.14
C TYR A 421 -4.04 7.66 -5.71
N HIS A 422 -3.17 8.42 -5.08
CA HIS A 422 -1.80 7.99 -4.80
C HIS A 422 -1.23 8.74 -3.62
N THR A 423 -0.45 8.06 -2.77
CA THR A 423 0.06 8.64 -1.52
C THR A 423 1.13 9.72 -1.72
N PHE A 424 1.63 9.95 -2.94
CA PHE A 424 2.73 10.89 -3.22
C PHE A 424 2.36 12.07 -4.14
N ILE A 425 1.19 12.03 -4.75
CA ILE A 425 0.76 13.02 -5.75
C ILE A 425 -0.67 13.41 -5.41
N HIS A 426 -1.01 14.69 -5.54
CA HIS A 426 -2.38 15.15 -5.26
C HIS A 426 -3.26 15.10 -6.52
N GLU A 427 -4.48 14.58 -6.41
CA GLU A 427 -5.39 14.41 -7.55
C GLU A 427 -5.75 15.74 -8.25
N ARG A 428 -5.95 16.84 -7.50
CA ARG A 428 -6.22 18.19 -8.08
C ARG A 428 -5.13 18.71 -9.00
N ARG A 429 -3.89 18.32 -8.73
CA ARG A 429 -2.72 18.83 -9.45
C ARG A 429 -2.34 17.91 -10.59
N PHE A 430 -2.97 16.74 -10.65
CA PHE A 430 -2.75 15.80 -11.73
C PHE A 430 -3.47 16.28 -13.00
N THR A 431 -2.70 16.63 -14.03
CA THR A 431 -3.22 16.77 -15.39
C THR A 431 -2.36 15.97 -16.36
N TRP A 432 -3.02 15.36 -17.35
CA TRP A 432 -2.35 14.52 -18.35
C TRP A 432 -1.26 15.25 -19.15
N PRO A 433 -1.43 16.52 -19.59
CA PRO A 433 -0.35 17.25 -20.26
C PRO A 433 0.86 17.50 -19.37
N ASP A 434 0.63 17.67 -18.07
CA ASP A 434 1.64 18.09 -17.09
C ASP A 434 2.52 16.94 -16.57
N ILE A 435 2.16 15.67 -16.79
CA ILE A 435 3.00 14.54 -16.37
C ILE A 435 4.34 14.44 -17.13
N THR A 436 4.46 15.20 -18.23
CA THR A 436 5.53 15.09 -19.24
C THR A 436 6.80 15.88 -18.93
N THR A 437 6.76 16.85 -18.02
CA THR A 437 7.95 17.66 -17.67
C THR A 437 8.29 17.58 -16.19
N GLU A 438 9.58 17.69 -15.87
CA GLU A 438 10.12 17.69 -14.51
C GLU A 438 9.45 18.75 -13.62
N THR A 439 9.38 20.00 -14.09
CA THR A 439 8.78 21.11 -13.35
C THR A 439 7.28 20.93 -13.12
N ALA A 440 6.58 20.28 -14.04
CA ALA A 440 5.15 20.03 -13.90
C ALA A 440 4.89 18.85 -12.94
N ARG A 441 5.65 17.75 -13.03
CA ARG A 441 5.62 16.65 -12.04
C ARG A 441 5.89 17.15 -10.63
N GLY A 442 6.93 17.97 -10.43
CA GLY A 442 7.27 18.50 -9.12
C GLY A 442 6.15 19.32 -8.46
N ARG A 443 5.30 19.98 -9.25
CA ARG A 443 4.14 20.72 -8.73
C ARG A 443 3.00 19.82 -8.25
N MET A 444 2.95 18.57 -8.71
CA MET A 444 1.91 17.61 -8.34
C MET A 444 2.21 16.87 -7.03
N ILE A 445 3.46 16.88 -6.59
CA ILE A 445 3.90 16.15 -5.39
C ILE A 445 3.21 16.72 -4.16
N GLU A 446 2.50 15.84 -3.45
CA GLU A 446 1.93 16.09 -2.13
C GLU A 446 1.89 14.74 -1.42
N GLN A 447 2.58 14.64 -0.29
CA GLN A 447 2.64 13.39 0.45
C GLN A 447 1.43 13.33 1.40
N THR A 448 0.59 12.33 1.18
CA THR A 448 -0.64 12.13 1.93
C THR A 448 -0.81 10.66 2.31
N HIS A 449 -1.46 10.44 3.44
CA HIS A 449 -2.17 9.19 3.67
C HIS A 449 -3.50 9.25 2.90
N ILE A 450 -3.97 8.10 2.43
CA ILE A 450 -5.31 7.98 1.86
C ILE A 450 -6.16 7.21 2.85
N LEU A 451 -7.32 7.75 3.21
CA LEU A 451 -8.33 7.07 4.00
C LEU A 451 -9.54 6.80 3.11
N ILE A 452 -10.03 5.57 3.12
CA ILE A 452 -11.33 5.20 2.58
C ILE A 452 -12.23 4.89 3.78
N GLU A 453 -13.41 5.51 3.82
CA GLU A 453 -14.45 5.18 4.80
C GLU A 453 -15.69 4.65 4.09
N THR A 454 -16.32 3.63 4.66
CA THR A 454 -17.58 3.09 4.14
C THR A 454 -18.48 2.55 5.25
N ASP A 455 -19.79 2.71 5.10
CA ASP A 455 -20.81 2.04 5.93
C ASP A 455 -21.40 0.78 5.26
N GLY A 456 -20.71 0.31 4.22
CA GLY A 456 -21.13 -0.82 3.38
C GLY A 456 -22.18 -0.47 2.33
N ARG A 457 -22.68 0.77 2.31
CA ARG A 457 -23.66 1.26 1.32
C ARG A 457 -23.14 2.47 0.55
N TRP A 458 -22.43 3.33 1.25
CA TRP A 458 -21.76 4.50 0.75
C TRP A 458 -20.29 4.43 1.12
N PHE A 459 -19.43 4.96 0.26
CA PHE A 459 -18.01 5.09 0.56
C PHE A 459 -17.49 6.46 0.15
N ARG A 460 -16.39 6.88 0.77
CA ARG A 460 -15.65 8.08 0.38
C ARG A 460 -14.16 7.85 0.50
N LEU A 461 -13.37 8.60 -0.24
CA LEU A 461 -11.93 8.70 -0.09
C LEU A 461 -11.56 10.08 0.44
N VAL A 462 -10.58 10.17 1.34
CA VAL A 462 -10.04 11.41 1.90
C VAL A 462 -8.51 11.37 1.83
N GLU A 463 -7.89 12.43 1.31
CA GLU A 463 -6.44 12.62 1.34
C GLU A 463 -6.04 13.45 2.56
N LEU A 464 -5.16 12.88 3.39
CA LEU A 464 -4.76 13.46 4.67
C LEU A 464 -3.26 13.75 4.69
N PRO A 465 -2.83 14.96 5.12
CA PRO A 465 -1.42 15.25 5.33
C PRO A 465 -0.74 14.24 6.26
N LEU A 466 0.56 13.99 6.05
CA LEU A 466 1.32 13.04 6.87
C LEU A 466 1.37 13.42 8.36
N ASP A 467 1.21 14.70 8.68
CA ASP A 467 1.24 15.26 10.03
C ASP A 467 -0.16 15.48 10.63
N HIS A 468 -1.21 14.91 10.01
CA HIS A 468 -2.56 15.01 10.55
C HIS A 468 -2.63 14.46 12.00
N ALA A 469 -3.04 15.33 12.93
CA ALA A 469 -2.88 15.09 14.36
C ALA A 469 -3.83 14.02 14.93
N GLU A 470 -5.03 13.85 14.33
CA GLU A 470 -6.06 12.97 14.86
C GLU A 470 -6.57 12.00 13.77
N PRO A 471 -5.82 10.94 13.43
CA PRO A 471 -6.24 9.98 12.39
C PRO A 471 -7.64 9.41 12.62
N ASN A 472 -8.06 9.23 13.88
CA ASN A 472 -9.39 8.73 14.22
C ASN A 472 -10.54 9.72 14.03
N GLN A 473 -10.25 11.00 13.82
CA GLN A 473 -11.21 12.09 13.58
C GLN A 473 -11.00 12.73 12.21
N PRO A 474 -11.18 11.97 11.12
CA PRO A 474 -11.00 12.51 9.78
C PRO A 474 -12.02 13.62 9.49
N PRO A 475 -11.64 14.63 8.69
CA PRO A 475 -12.52 15.75 8.35
C PRO A 475 -13.79 15.28 7.63
N SER A 476 -14.91 15.95 7.90
CA SER A 476 -16.14 15.76 7.12
C SER A 476 -15.95 16.17 5.66
N VAL A 477 -16.84 15.73 4.77
CA VAL A 477 -16.82 16.12 3.35
C VAL A 477 -16.85 17.65 3.20
N GLN A 478 -17.56 18.36 4.08
CA GLN A 478 -17.60 19.83 4.10
C GLN A 478 -16.31 20.47 4.61
N GLN A 479 -15.58 19.80 5.51
CA GLN A 479 -14.31 20.27 6.08
C GLN A 479 -13.11 19.97 5.19
N THR A 480 -13.19 18.91 4.36
CA THR A 480 -12.15 18.65 3.36
C THR A 480 -12.04 19.83 2.41
N ARG A 481 -10.81 20.29 2.14
CA ARG A 481 -10.59 21.28 1.08
C ARG A 481 -11.14 20.70 -0.24
N ARG A 482 -11.61 21.55 -1.15
CA ARG A 482 -12.24 21.16 -2.43
C ARG A 482 -11.36 20.27 -3.33
N GLY A 483 -11.51 18.95 -3.19
CA GLY A 483 -10.73 17.93 -3.87
C GLY A 483 -9.58 17.38 -3.02
N ASN A 484 -9.70 17.24 -1.70
CA ASN A 484 -8.78 16.40 -0.92
C ASN A 484 -9.49 15.07 -0.65
N GLY A 485 -9.97 14.43 -1.72
CA GLY A 485 -10.91 13.33 -1.65
C GLY A 485 -12.26 13.59 -2.32
N THR A 486 -13.22 12.70 -2.02
CA THR A 486 -14.49 12.57 -2.74
C THR A 486 -15.69 12.98 -1.89
N ARG A 487 -16.83 13.14 -2.56
CA ARG A 487 -18.15 13.06 -1.91
C ARG A 487 -18.39 11.61 -1.43
N TRP A 488 -19.45 11.39 -0.67
CA TRP A 488 -19.96 10.03 -0.48
C TRP A 488 -20.49 9.52 -1.80
N ILE A 489 -20.04 8.34 -2.21
CA ILE A 489 -20.40 7.67 -3.46
C ILE A 489 -21.19 6.42 -3.10
N ARG A 490 -22.30 6.20 -3.78
CA ARG A 490 -23.11 4.99 -3.64
C ARG A 490 -22.29 3.80 -4.14
N ALA A 491 -22.08 2.80 -3.29
CA ALA A 491 -21.55 1.50 -3.69
C ALA A 491 -22.46 0.85 -4.74
N ARG A 492 -21.94 -0.14 -5.47
CA ARG A 492 -22.60 -0.68 -6.66
C ARG A 492 -24.05 -1.12 -6.43
N GLY A 493 -24.32 -1.78 -5.30
CA GLY A 493 -25.62 -2.38 -4.97
C GLY A 493 -26.03 -3.51 -5.92
N GLU A 494 -26.84 -4.45 -5.45
CA GLU A 494 -27.58 -5.34 -6.37
C GLU A 494 -28.67 -4.51 -7.06
N ASN A 495 -28.72 -4.54 -8.40
CA ASN A 495 -29.72 -3.83 -9.20
C ASN A 495 -31.12 -4.43 -9.05
#